data_AF-A0A376L4R9-F1
#
_entry.id   AF-A0A376L4R9-F1
#
_cell.length_a   1.000
_cell.length_b   1.000
_cell.length_c   1.000
_cell.angle_alpha   90.00
_cell.angle_beta   90.00
_cell.angle_gamma   90.00
#
_symmetry.space_group_name_H-M   'P 1'
#
loop_
_entity.id
_entity.type
_entity.pdbx_description
1 polymer ?
#
loop_
_entity_poly.entity_id
_entity_poly.type
_entity_poly.pdbx_seq_one_letter_code
_entity_poly.pdbx_strand_id
1 'polypeptide(L)'
;MIIEKTDRWIPSTAPVTITEMGEIHEVQYIAKENHDPFIRKISKDQYINRKTGEICDFNHSENRGENLNSLRQTFKKLRYLINNNFSGKRNELWITLTYAKKRTRSENRCQRFQTIHAAVDLFLSENLWGSQRNL
;
A
#
# COMPACT_ATOMS: atom_id res chain seq x y z
N MET A 1 19.17 -5.46 -5.34
CA MET A 1 18.81 -4.24 -4.59
C MET A 1 19.95 -3.26 -4.78
N ILE A 2 19.73 -2.15 -5.50
CA ILE A 2 20.76 -1.14 -5.70
C ILE A 2 20.67 -0.20 -4.49
N ILE A 3 21.66 -0.25 -3.61
CA ILE A 3 21.79 0.73 -2.53
C ILE A 3 22.54 1.92 -3.13
N GLU A 4 21.79 2.91 -3.63
CA GLU A 4 22.40 4.18 -4.00
C GLU A 4 22.85 4.88 -2.71
N LYS A 5 24.15 5.17 -2.60
CA LYS A 5 24.65 6.10 -1.57
C LYS A 5 24.05 7.47 -1.87
N THR A 6 23.08 7.88 -1.08
CA THR A 6 22.54 9.23 -1.15
C THR A 6 23.39 10.15 -0.27
N ASP A 7 23.77 11.33 -0.77
CA ASP A 7 24.49 12.37 -0.01
C ASP A 7 23.62 13.06 1.08
N ARG A 8 22.59 12.38 1.58
CA ARG A 8 21.63 12.92 2.54
C ARG A 8 22.15 12.72 3.95
N TRP A 9 22.35 13.83 4.66
CA TRP A 9 22.75 13.86 6.06
C TRP A 9 21.52 13.95 6.97
N ILE A 10 21.48 13.11 8.01
CA ILE A 10 20.47 13.16 9.08
C ILE A 10 21.18 13.64 10.34
N PRO A 11 20.74 14.73 10.99
CA PRO A 11 21.31 15.17 12.25
C PRO A 11 21.21 14.06 13.32
N SER A 12 22.26 13.87 14.11
CA SER A 12 22.30 12.80 15.14
C SER A 12 21.25 12.98 16.25
N THR A 13 20.78 14.20 16.46
CA THR A 13 19.76 14.56 17.46
C THR A 13 18.34 14.60 16.90
N ALA A 14 18.17 14.41 15.59
CA ALA A 14 16.86 14.52 14.96
C ALA A 14 15.99 13.29 15.29
N PRO A 15 14.70 13.49 15.61
CA PRO A 15 13.78 12.37 15.73
C PRO A 15 13.61 11.71 14.36
N VAL A 16 13.66 10.37 14.34
CA VAL A 16 13.47 9.55 13.15
C VAL A 16 12.42 8.47 13.43
N THR A 17 11.70 8.07 12.40
CA THR A 17 10.81 6.91 12.46
C THR A 17 11.55 5.71 11.88
N ILE A 18 11.69 4.65 12.67
CA ILE A 18 12.27 3.39 12.23
C ILE A 18 11.13 2.40 12.01
N THR A 19 11.10 1.79 10.82
CA THR A 19 10.19 0.69 10.49
C THR A 19 10.99 -0.55 10.20
N GLU A 20 10.80 -1.58 11.01
CA GLU A 20 11.43 -2.89 10.84
C GLU A 20 10.50 -3.81 10.06
N MET A 21 11.02 -4.44 9.00
CA MET A 21 10.26 -5.30 8.09
C MET A 21 11.07 -6.56 7.79
N GLY A 22 11.19 -7.44 8.77
CA GLY A 22 12.09 -8.60 8.67
C GLY A 22 13.54 -8.16 8.55
N GLU A 23 14.21 -8.55 7.45
CA GLU A 23 15.61 -8.21 7.18
C GLU A 23 15.83 -6.75 6.73
N ILE A 24 14.75 -6.05 6.38
CA ILE A 24 14.82 -4.68 5.86
C ILE A 24 14.44 -3.71 6.98
N HIS A 25 15.36 -2.80 7.30
CA HIS A 25 15.10 -1.67 8.18
C HIS A 25 14.98 -0.37 7.38
N GLU A 26 13.88 0.35 7.54
CA GLU A 26 13.67 1.66 6.94
C GLU A 26 13.78 2.75 8.00
N VAL A 27 14.67 3.71 7.76
CA VAL A 27 14.82 4.91 8.58
C VAL A 27 14.25 6.11 7.83
N GLN A 28 13.25 6.77 8.41
CA GLN A 28 12.63 7.97 7.84
C GLN A 28 12.93 9.19 8.69
N TYR A 29 13.51 10.20 8.06
CA TYR A 29 13.70 11.53 8.65
C TYR A 29 12.85 12.55 7.90
N ILE A 30 12.13 13.38 8.66
CA ILE A 30 11.33 14.49 8.13
C ILE A 30 12.11 15.78 8.38
N ALA A 31 12.68 16.37 7.33
CA ALA A 31 13.47 17.59 7.43
C ALA A 31 12.65 18.82 7.82
N LYS A 32 11.35 18.84 7.48
CA LYS A 32 10.44 19.93 7.79
C LYS A 32 9.10 19.37 8.23
N GLU A 33 8.76 19.58 9.49
CA GLU A 33 7.46 19.25 10.05
C GLU A 33 6.57 20.48 10.09
N ASN A 34 5.26 20.30 9.88
CA ASN A 34 4.28 21.35 10.04
C ASN A 34 3.53 21.17 11.36
N HIS A 35 3.91 21.93 12.39
CA HIS A 35 3.27 21.86 13.71
C HIS A 35 2.01 22.75 13.81
N ASP A 36 1.83 23.70 12.90
CA ASP A 36 0.69 24.62 12.92
C ASP A 36 -0.02 24.59 11.56
N PRO A 37 -0.87 23.58 11.30
CA PRO A 37 -1.60 23.51 10.06
C PRO A 37 -2.55 24.70 9.93
N PHE A 38 -2.50 25.36 8.77
CA PHE A 38 -3.38 26.48 8.44
C PHE A 38 -4.84 26.05 8.30
N ILE A 39 -5.11 24.78 8.02
CA ILE A 39 -6.46 24.27 7.83
C ILE A 39 -6.94 23.64 9.14
N ARG A 40 -8.10 24.06 9.64
CA ARG A 40 -8.80 23.40 10.75
C ARG A 40 -10.17 22.93 10.28
N LYS A 41 -10.42 21.63 10.34
CA LYS A 41 -11.70 21.02 9.98
C LYS A 41 -12.79 21.44 10.96
N ILE A 42 -13.94 21.90 10.45
CA ILE A 42 -15.11 22.27 11.27
C ILE A 42 -16.22 21.24 11.07
N SER A 43 -16.46 20.81 9.84
CA SER A 43 -17.50 19.84 9.51
C SER A 43 -17.01 18.83 8.47
N LYS A 44 -17.89 17.95 7.99
CA LYS A 44 -17.58 17.04 6.89
C LYS A 44 -17.19 17.80 5.62
N ASP A 45 -17.86 18.92 5.36
CA ASP A 45 -17.79 19.63 4.08
C ASP A 45 -17.02 20.94 4.19
N GLN A 46 -16.70 21.42 5.40
CA GLN A 46 -16.06 22.73 5.60
C GLN A 46 -14.86 22.72 6.55
N TYR A 47 -13.95 23.65 6.28
CA TYR A 47 -12.81 23.98 7.11
C TYR A 47 -12.62 25.49 7.24
N ILE A 48 -11.92 25.92 8.28
CA ILE A 48 -11.44 27.30 8.41
C ILE A 48 -9.98 27.38 8.01
N ASN A 49 -9.67 28.34 7.14
CA ASN A 49 -8.30 28.75 6.88
C ASN A 49 -7.86 29.68 8.02
N ARG A 50 -7.05 29.19 8.94
CA ARG A 50 -6.54 29.93 10.09
C ARG A 50 -5.66 31.13 9.73
N LYS A 51 -5.16 31.21 8.49
CA LYS A 51 -4.39 32.37 8.02
C LYS A 51 -5.30 33.53 7.62
N THR A 52 -6.43 33.25 6.96
CA THR A 52 -7.37 34.29 6.47
C THR A 52 -8.58 34.46 7.38
N GLY A 53 -8.91 33.47 8.21
CA GLY A 53 -10.13 33.40 9.01
C GLY A 53 -11.36 32.92 8.23
N GLU A 54 -11.23 32.65 6.93
CA GLU A 54 -12.36 32.32 6.06
C GLU A 54 -12.76 30.84 6.19
N ILE A 55 -14.07 30.60 6.05
CA ILE A 55 -14.63 29.25 5.93
C ILE A 55 -14.62 28.86 4.46
N CYS A 56 -14.03 27.72 4.17
CA CYS A 56 -13.90 27.16 2.83
C CYS A 56 -14.48 25.74 2.78
N ASP A 57 -14.99 25.34 1.62
CA ASP A 57 -15.51 23.99 1.41
C ASP A 57 -14.37 23.01 1.02
N PHE A 58 -14.48 21.76 1.47
CA PHE A 58 -13.60 20.69 1.05
C PHE A 58 -13.91 20.27 -0.39
N ASN A 59 -12.85 20.09 -1.18
CA ASN A 59 -12.97 19.42 -2.47
C ASN A 59 -13.01 17.91 -2.25
N HIS A 60 -14.21 17.34 -2.26
CA HIS A 60 -14.40 15.90 -2.10
C HIS A 60 -14.05 15.17 -3.39
N SER A 61 -13.17 14.17 -3.29
CA SER A 61 -12.92 13.24 -4.39
C SER A 61 -14.13 12.33 -4.58
N GLU A 62 -14.62 12.20 -5.81
CA GLU A 62 -15.72 11.28 -6.13
C GLU A 62 -15.22 9.84 -6.23
N ASN A 63 -14.01 9.66 -6.76
CA ASN A 63 -13.42 8.34 -6.94
C ASN A 63 -12.11 8.17 -6.16
N ARG A 64 -11.89 6.98 -5.60
CA ARG A 64 -10.64 6.62 -4.92
C ARG A 64 -9.40 6.82 -5.80
N GLY A 65 -9.54 6.71 -7.12
CA GLY A 65 -8.48 6.95 -8.09
C GLY A 65 -7.93 8.38 -8.08
N GLU A 66 -8.74 9.36 -7.67
CA GLU A 66 -8.34 10.77 -7.61
C GLU A 66 -7.44 11.06 -6.39
N ASN A 67 -7.46 10.20 -5.37
CA ASN A 67 -6.64 10.37 -4.18
C ASN A 67 -5.35 9.54 -4.25
N LEU A 68 -4.41 10.02 -5.07
CA LEU A 68 -3.11 9.37 -5.30
C LEU A 68 -2.32 9.16 -4.00
N ASN A 69 -2.44 10.06 -3.02
CA ASN A 69 -1.75 9.94 -1.74
C ASN A 69 -2.28 8.76 -0.92
N SER A 70 -3.60 8.55 -0.88
CA SER A 70 -4.20 7.39 -0.22
C SER A 70 -3.76 6.06 -0.86
N LEU A 71 -3.61 6.04 -2.19
CA LEU A 71 -3.11 4.88 -2.93
C LEU A 71 -1.65 4.61 -2.58
N ARG A 72 -0.79 5.64 -2.57
CA ARG A 72 0.61 5.53 -2.16
C ARG A 72 0.74 4.96 -0.73
N GLN A 73 -0.08 5.43 0.21
CA GLN A 73 -0.11 4.89 1.57
C GLN A 73 -0.53 3.41 1.60
N THR A 74 -1.53 3.04 0.80
CA THR A 74 -1.99 1.65 0.69
C THR A 74 -0.88 0.75 0.16
N PHE A 75 -0.19 1.16 -0.92
CA PHE A 75 0.91 0.39 -1.49
C PHE A 75 2.12 0.32 -0.55
N LYS A 76 2.43 1.40 0.18
CA LYS A 76 3.47 1.42 1.21
C LYS A 76 3.18 0.38 2.29
N LYS A 77 1.95 0.33 2.79
CA LYS A 77 1.52 -0.67 3.79
C LYS A 77 1.61 -2.10 3.24
N LEU A 78 1.18 -2.34 2.00
CA LEU A 78 1.29 -3.66 1.36
C LEU A 78 2.76 -4.09 1.25
N ARG A 79 3.65 -3.18 0.85
CA ARG A 79 5.10 -3.45 0.81
C ARG A 79 5.63 -3.85 2.18
N TYR A 80 5.20 -3.18 3.24
CA TYR A 80 5.62 -3.49 4.61
C TYR A 80 5.19 -4.89 5.03
N LEU A 81 3.94 -5.24 4.75
CA LEU A 81 3.42 -6.59 5.03
C LEU A 81 4.17 -7.65 4.23
N ILE A 82 4.45 -7.40 2.95
CA ILE A 82 5.20 -8.36 2.12
C ILE A 82 6.61 -8.54 2.70
N ASN A 83 7.36 -7.45 2.90
CA ASN A 83 8.73 -7.52 3.42
C ASN A 83 8.81 -8.17 4.81
N ASN A 84 7.79 -7.99 5.65
CA ASN A 84 7.79 -8.58 6.98
C ASN A 84 7.47 -10.08 6.99
N ASN A 85 6.68 -10.58 6.03
CA ASN A 85 6.24 -11.98 6.01
C ASN A 85 7.03 -12.85 5.01
N PHE A 86 7.67 -12.24 4.02
CA PHE A 86 8.35 -12.93 2.93
C PHE A 86 9.82 -12.53 2.90
N SER A 87 10.69 -13.54 2.83
CA SER A 87 12.16 -13.45 2.86
C SER A 87 12.83 -14.01 1.60
N GLY A 88 12.03 -14.42 0.61
CA GLY A 88 12.50 -15.04 -0.63
C GLY A 88 12.88 -16.51 -0.52
N LYS A 89 12.38 -17.23 0.50
CA LYS A 89 12.64 -18.68 0.65
C LYS A 89 11.94 -19.48 -0.45
N ARG A 90 12.43 -20.71 -0.70
CA ARG A 90 11.89 -21.60 -1.75
C ARG A 90 10.41 -21.96 -1.57
N ASN A 91 9.87 -21.81 -0.37
CA ASN A 91 8.47 -22.10 -0.03
C ASN A 91 7.54 -20.88 -0.19
N GLU A 92 8.02 -19.78 -0.76
CA GLU A 92 7.24 -18.57 -1.00
C GLU A 92 6.78 -18.50 -2.46
N LEU A 93 5.48 -18.31 -2.70
CA LEU A 93 4.89 -18.27 -4.03
C LEU A 93 4.29 -16.89 -4.33
N TRP A 94 4.72 -16.28 -5.43
CA TRP A 94 4.12 -15.05 -5.96
C TRP A 94 3.27 -15.37 -7.19
N ILE A 95 1.99 -15.00 -7.16
CA ILE A 95 1.05 -15.19 -8.28
C ILE A 95 0.55 -13.83 -8.75
N THR A 96 0.73 -13.54 -10.03
CA THR A 96 0.18 -12.34 -10.66
C THR A 96 -1.09 -12.70 -11.42
N LEU A 97 -2.24 -12.26 -10.92
CA LEU A 97 -3.54 -12.49 -11.56
C LEU A 97 -3.93 -11.28 -12.40
N THR A 98 -3.96 -11.42 -13.73
CA THR A 98 -4.38 -10.37 -14.66
C THR A 98 -5.71 -10.74 -15.32
N TYR A 99 -6.53 -9.74 -15.61
CA TYR A 99 -7.77 -9.94 -16.36
C TYR A 99 -7.44 -9.99 -17.86
N ALA A 100 -7.58 -11.17 -18.47
CA ALA A 100 -7.33 -11.35 -19.90
C ALA A 100 -8.38 -10.65 -20.81
N LYS A 101 -9.56 -10.27 -20.28
CA LYS A 101 -10.65 -9.67 -21.06
C LYS A 101 -11.21 -8.44 -20.35
N LYS A 102 -11.36 -7.33 -21.10
CA LYS A 102 -12.09 -6.12 -20.64
C LYS A 102 -13.58 -6.48 -20.59
N ARG A 103 -14.24 -6.36 -19.44
CA ARG A 103 -15.61 -6.88 -19.23
C ARG A 103 -16.65 -5.81 -18.93
N THR A 104 -17.88 -6.13 -19.30
CA THR A 104 -19.12 -5.33 -19.23
C THR A 104 -19.65 -5.21 -17.80
N ARG A 105 -20.37 -4.11 -17.53
CA ARG A 105 -20.81 -3.63 -16.20
C ARG A 105 -21.76 -4.56 -15.41
N SER A 106 -22.26 -5.65 -16.01
CA SER A 106 -23.34 -6.48 -15.47
C SER A 106 -22.91 -7.75 -14.70
N GLU A 107 -21.61 -8.08 -14.61
CA GLU A 107 -21.16 -9.25 -13.84
C GLU A 107 -21.05 -8.96 -12.31
N ASN A 108 -21.69 -9.80 -11.49
CA ASN A 108 -21.66 -9.71 -10.02
C ASN A 108 -20.24 -9.89 -9.45
N ARG A 109 -19.78 -8.90 -8.67
CA ARG A 109 -18.42 -8.87 -8.07
C ARG A 109 -18.11 -10.06 -7.15
N CYS A 110 -19.11 -10.58 -6.43
CA CYS A 110 -18.91 -11.69 -5.48
C CYS A 110 -18.62 -13.03 -6.18
N GLN A 111 -19.35 -13.35 -7.26
CA GLN A 111 -19.08 -14.56 -8.06
C GLN A 111 -17.66 -14.55 -8.65
N ARG A 112 -17.14 -13.36 -9.00
CA ARG A 112 -15.79 -13.20 -9.56
C ARG A 112 -14.67 -13.56 -8.58
N PHE A 113 -14.82 -13.20 -7.31
CA PHE A 113 -13.83 -13.57 -6.29
C PHE A 113 -13.79 -15.08 -6.07
N GLN A 114 -14.97 -15.73 -6.06
CA GLN A 114 -15.08 -17.18 -5.92
C GLN A 114 -14.43 -17.92 -7.09
N THR A 115 -14.63 -17.47 -8.33
CA THR A 115 -14.00 -18.10 -9.51
C THR A 115 -12.49 -18.01 -9.47
N ILE A 116 -11.94 -16.86 -9.07
CA ILE A 116 -10.49 -16.68 -8.96
C ILE A 116 -9.93 -17.56 -7.85
N HIS A 117 -10.59 -17.60 -6.69
CA HIS A 117 -10.17 -18.46 -5.58
C HIS A 117 -10.13 -19.93 -6.00
N ALA A 118 -11.20 -20.43 -6.63
CA ALA A 118 -11.27 -21.80 -7.12
C ALA A 118 -10.20 -22.12 -8.18
N ALA A 119 -9.91 -21.18 -9.08
CA ALA A 119 -8.85 -21.35 -10.08
C ALA A 119 -7.45 -21.41 -9.46
N VAL A 120 -7.20 -20.60 -8.41
CA VAL A 120 -5.96 -20.66 -7.65
C VAL A 120 -5.86 -21.99 -6.91
N ASP A 121 -6.93 -22.44 -6.26
CA ASP A 121 -6.95 -23.73 -5.55
C ASP A 121 -6.64 -24.91 -6.50
N LEU A 122 -7.26 -24.92 -7.69
CA LEU A 122 -6.99 -25.91 -8.74
C LEU A 122 -5.51 -25.88 -9.13
N PHE A 123 -4.98 -24.70 -9.48
CA PHE A 123 -3.57 -24.54 -9.85
C PHE A 123 -2.60 -25.03 -8.77
N LEU A 124 -2.88 -24.73 -7.49
CA LEU A 124 -2.05 -25.17 -6.37
C LEU A 124 -2.15 -26.68 -6.14
N SER A 125 -3.35 -27.27 -6.28
CA SER A 125 -3.57 -28.72 -6.15
C SER A 125 -2.84 -29.52 -7.24
N GLU A 126 -2.79 -29.01 -8.47
CA GLU A 126 -2.11 -29.66 -9.59
C GLU A 126 -0.58 -29.54 -9.50
N ASN A 127 -0.06 -28.38 -9.07
CA ASN A 127 1.37 -28.05 -9.19
C ASN A 127 2.18 -28.16 -7.90
N LEU A 128 1.57 -28.12 -6.72
CA LEU A 128 2.30 -28.16 -5.43
C LEU A 128 2.15 -29.49 -4.69
N TRP A 129 0.99 -30.15 -4.80
CA TRP A 129 0.73 -31.43 -4.12
C TRP A 129 1.19 -32.67 -4.94
N GLY A 130 1.59 -32.49 -6.20
CA GLY A 130 2.10 -33.55 -7.06
C GLY A 130 3.52 -34.03 -6.75
N SER A 131 4.32 -33.25 -6.01
CA SER A 131 5.73 -33.55 -5.76
C SER A 131 6.01 -34.39 -4.50
N GLN A 132 4.99 -34.73 -3.69
CA GLN A 132 5.14 -35.56 -2.48
C GLN A 132 4.87 -37.06 -2.71
N ARG A 133 4.79 -37.53 -3.97
CA ARG A 133 4.51 -38.93 -4.31
C ARG A 133 5.70 -39.76 -4.81
N ASN A 134 6.93 -39.28 -4.65
CA ASN A 134 8.14 -40.07 -4.89
C ASN A 134 9.15 -39.88 -3.75
N LEU A 135 8.85 -40.52 -2.61
CA LEU A 135 9.82 -41.00 -1.62
C LEU A 135 9.32 -42.34 -1.10
#